data_AF-A0A1N6PRR9-F1
#
_entry.id   AF-A0A1N6PRR9-F1
#
_cell.length_a   1.000
_cell.length_b   1.000
_cell.length_c   1.000
_cell.angle_alpha   90.00
_cell.angle_beta   90.00
_cell.angle_gamma   90.00
#
_symmetry.space_group_name_H-M   'P 1'
#
loop_
_entity.id
_entity.type
_entity.pdbx_description
1 polymer ?
#
loop_
_entity_poly.entity_id
_entity_poly.type
_entity_poly.pdbx_seq_one_letter_code
_entity_poly.pdbx_strand_id
1 'polypeptide(L)'
;MENISKDDIRYKKAERRVKKIKNFYVFTFIYFAVNIFILFLNYRELKPNETIWQLKYFSLPLFWGIGVIGYAMSIFLPGFLFGNRWEEKKIKELMEKEKQNNAKESE
;
A
#
# COMPACT_ATOMS: atom_id res chain seq x y z
N MET A 1 -24.73 -9.92 -19.60
CA MET A 1 -23.73 -9.55 -18.59
C MET A 1 -22.54 -10.47 -18.78
N GLU A 2 -21.37 -9.93 -19.12
CA GLU A 2 -20.13 -10.72 -19.21
C GLU A 2 -19.89 -11.45 -17.89
N ASN A 3 -19.71 -12.77 -17.95
CA ASN A 3 -19.39 -13.58 -16.78
C ASN A 3 -17.92 -13.33 -16.43
N ILE A 4 -17.67 -12.46 -15.45
CA ILE A 4 -16.32 -12.15 -14.97
C ILE A 4 -15.81 -13.39 -14.22
N SER A 5 -15.16 -14.29 -14.95
CA SER A 5 -14.46 -15.46 -14.41
C SER A 5 -13.37 -15.01 -13.43
N LYS A 6 -13.08 -15.81 -12.41
CA LYS A 6 -11.96 -15.56 -11.47
C LYS A 6 -10.59 -15.47 -12.18
N ASP A 7 -10.49 -16.03 -13.38
CA ASP A 7 -9.28 -15.92 -14.20
C ASP A 7 -9.20 -14.65 -15.06
N ASP A 8 -10.26 -13.85 -15.08
CA ASP A 8 -10.25 -12.56 -15.75
C ASP A 8 -9.19 -11.64 -15.15
N ILE A 9 -8.30 -11.15 -16.00
CA ILE A 9 -7.20 -10.26 -15.66
C ILE A 9 -7.73 -8.97 -15.00
N ARG A 10 -8.94 -8.53 -15.36
CA ARG A 10 -9.61 -7.38 -14.72
C ARG A 10 -9.92 -7.68 -13.26
N TYR A 11 -10.40 -8.88 -12.96
CA TYR A 11 -10.66 -9.34 -11.60
C TYR A 11 -9.36 -9.45 -10.80
N LYS A 12 -8.33 -10.11 -11.33
CA LYS A 12 -7.00 -10.22 -10.69
C LYS A 12 -6.35 -8.85 -10.44
N LYS A 13 -6.54 -7.87 -11.34
CA LYS A 13 -6.04 -6.50 -11.15
C LYS A 13 -6.77 -5.78 -10.01
N ALA A 14 -8.10 -5.90 -9.96
CA ALA A 14 -8.91 -5.36 -8.88
C ALA A 14 -8.56 -6.00 -7.53
N GLU A 15 -8.40 -7.33 -7.49
CA GLU A 15 -8.01 -8.06 -6.28
C GLU A 15 -6.64 -7.61 -5.75
N ARG A 16 -5.62 -7.48 -6.61
CA ARG A 16 -4.30 -6.98 -6.21
C ARG A 16 -4.38 -5.56 -5.66
N ARG A 17 -5.19 -4.68 -6.26
CA ARG A 17 -5.42 -3.31 -5.77
C ARG A 17 -6.03 -3.34 -4.37
N VAL A 18 -7.09 -4.12 -4.16
CA VAL A 18 -7.75 -4.27 -2.85
C VAL A 18 -6.79 -4.82 -1.80
N LYS A 19 -5.98 -5.83 -2.14
CA LYS A 19 -5.00 -6.41 -1.22
C LYS A 19 -3.93 -5.39 -0.80
N LYS A 20 -3.44 -4.57 -1.73
CA LYS A 20 -2.48 -3.48 -1.43
C LYS A 20 -3.10 -2.43 -0.50
N ILE A 21 -4.33 -2.01 -0.79
CA ILE A 21 -5.07 -1.05 0.05
C ILE A 21 -5.28 -1.62 1.46
N LYS A 22 -5.69 -2.88 1.58
CA LYS A 22 -5.85 -3.56 2.88
C LYS A 22 -4.55 -3.57 3.69
N ASN A 23 -3.43 -3.95 3.06
CA ASN A 23 -2.13 -3.91 3.72
C ASN A 23 -1.77 -2.49 4.19
N PHE A 24 -2.00 -1.48 3.35
CA PHE A 24 -1.77 -0.08 3.72
C PHE A 24 -2.54 0.34 4.96
N TYR A 25 -3.83 0.00 5.05
CA TYR A 25 -4.62 0.32 6.23
C TYR A 25 -4.09 -0.39 7.49
N VAL A 26 -3.66 -1.65 7.37
CA VAL A 26 -3.06 -2.38 8.50
C VAL A 26 -1.77 -1.72 8.97
N PHE A 27 -0.85 -1.41 8.06
CA PHE A 27 0.42 -0.75 8.41
C PHE A 27 0.19 0.65 9.00
N THR A 28 -0.74 1.42 8.43
CA THR A 28 -1.10 2.76 8.92
C THR A 28 -1.75 2.69 10.30
N PHE A 29 -2.64 1.72 10.52
CA PHE A 29 -3.27 1.50 11.81
C PHE A 29 -2.25 1.12 12.88
N ILE A 30 -1.34 0.18 12.59
CA ILE A 30 -0.26 -0.21 13.50
C ILE A 30 0.63 1.00 13.81
N TYR A 31 0.98 1.80 12.80
CA TYR A 31 1.75 3.03 12.99
C TYR A 31 1.05 3.97 13.98
N PHE A 32 -0.23 4.27 13.79
CA PHE A 32 -0.96 5.13 14.74
C PHE A 32 -1.07 4.50 16.13
N ALA A 33 -1.38 3.21 16.23
CA ALA A 33 -1.51 2.50 17.50
C ALA A 33 -0.21 2.54 18.31
N VAL A 34 0.94 2.26 17.67
CA VAL A 34 2.25 2.32 18.33
C VAL A 34 2.60 3.74 18.74
N ASN A 35 2.36 4.74 17.89
CA ASN A 35 2.64 6.14 18.23
C ASN A 35 1.78 6.64 19.41
N ILE A 36 0.50 6.29 19.44
CA ILE A 36 -0.40 6.61 20.56
C ILE A 36 0.07 5.90 21.83
N PHE A 37 0.47 4.63 21.74
CA PHE A 37 0.98 3.86 22.87
C PHE A 37 2.27 4.48 23.44
N ILE A 38 3.21 4.88 22.59
CA ILE A 38 4.44 5.58 23.00
C ILE A 38 4.12 6.92 23.67
N LEU A 39 3.21 7.71 23.09
CA LEU A 39 2.75 8.97 23.68
C LEU A 39 2.11 8.75 25.05
N PHE A 40 1.30 7.70 25.19
CA PHE A 40 0.66 7.34 26.45
C PHE A 40 1.66 6.91 27.52
N LEU A 41 2.66 6.10 27.17
CA LEU A 41 3.74 5.72 28.11
C LEU A 41 4.55 6.94 28.55
N ASN A 42 4.93 7.81 27.62
CA ASN A 42 5.64 9.05 27.95
C ASN A 42 4.79 9.95 28.84
N TYR A 43 3.48 10.03 28.61
CA TYR A 43 2.57 10.79 29.47
C TYR A 43 2.53 10.27 30.91
N ARG A 44 2.71 8.95 31.12
CA ARG A 44 2.70 8.33 32.45
C ARG A 44 4.02 8.47 33.19
N GLU A 45 5.13 8.57 32.47
CA GLU A 45 6.49 8.70 33.04
C GLU A 45 6.94 10.15 33.27
N LEU A 46 6.06 11.13 33.02
CA LEU A 46 6.35 12.55 33.25
C LEU A 46 6.72 12.83 34.70
N LYS A 47 8.00 13.17 34.93
CA LYS A 47 8.47 13.78 36.17
C LYS A 47 7.95 15.23 36.26
N PRO A 48 7.76 15.78 37.47
CA PRO A 48 7.13 17.09 37.67
C PRO A 48 7.81 18.31 37.00
N ASN A 49 8.98 18.13 36.35
CA ASN A 49 9.72 19.18 35.64
C ASN A 49 10.10 18.82 34.19
N GLU A 50 9.58 17.72 33.62
CA GLU A 50 9.85 17.38 32.22
C GLU A 50 8.63 17.68 31.32
N THR A 51 8.88 18.32 30.18
CA THR A 51 7.84 18.71 29.22
C THR A 51 7.66 17.63 28.16
N ILE A 52 6.41 17.21 27.91
CA ILE A 52 6.03 16.29 26.80
C ILE A 52 6.42 16.77 25.40
N TRP A 53 6.68 18.06 25.24
CA TRP A 53 6.97 18.72 23.96
C TRP A 53 8.44 18.62 23.52
N GLN A 54 9.19 17.62 23.99
CA GLN A 54 10.53 17.41 23.43
C GLN A 54 10.40 16.86 22.00
N LEU A 55 10.94 17.61 21.04
CA LEU A 55 11.02 17.24 19.62
C LEU A 55 11.58 15.84 19.37
N LYS A 56 12.36 15.30 20.32
CA LYS A 56 12.89 13.93 20.31
C LYS A 56 11.80 12.85 20.28
N TYR A 57 10.64 13.09 20.88
CA TYR A 57 9.53 12.13 20.86
C TYR A 57 8.72 12.19 19.57
N PHE A 58 8.79 13.31 18.85
CA PHE A 58 8.10 13.52 17.57
C PHE A 58 8.96 13.17 16.36
N SER A 59 10.29 13.17 16.47
CA SER A 59 11.21 12.87 15.36
C SER A 59 11.09 11.44 14.85
N LEU A 60 10.93 10.45 15.74
CA LEU A 60 10.71 9.04 15.40
C LEU A 60 9.41 8.81 14.59
N PRO A 61 8.23 9.28 15.07
CA PRO A 61 7.00 9.28 14.29
C PRO A 61 7.17 10.00 12.96
N LEU A 62 7.73 11.21 12.95
CA LEU A 62 7.87 12.01 11.74
C LEU A 62 8.72 11.32 10.67
N PHE A 63 9.83 10.69 11.06
CA PHE A 63 10.70 9.96 10.14
C PHE A 63 10.00 8.71 9.56
N TRP A 64 9.32 7.93 10.41
CA TRP A 64 8.54 6.78 9.96
C TRP A 64 7.30 7.17 9.15
N GLY A 65 6.70 8.32 9.45
CA GLY A 65 5.54 8.88 8.75
C GLY A 65 5.82 9.17 7.28
N ILE A 66 7.04 9.58 6.94
CA ILE A 66 7.47 9.76 5.53
C ILE A 66 7.39 8.43 4.77
N GLY A 67 7.77 7.31 5.41
CA GLY A 67 7.66 5.97 4.82
C GLY A 67 6.20 5.55 4.57
N VAL A 68 5.31 5.84 5.52
CA VAL A 68 3.86 5.57 5.37
C VAL A 68 3.27 6.43 4.25
N ILE A 69 3.63 7.71 4.18
CA ILE A 69 3.19 8.63 3.12
C ILE A 69 3.72 8.18 1.75
N GLY A 70 4.98 7.75 1.67
CA GLY A 70 5.55 7.18 0.44
C GLY A 70 4.81 5.93 -0.02
N TYR A 71 4.44 5.05 0.90
CA TYR A 71 3.65 3.85 0.62
C TYR A 71 2.20 4.21 0.21
N ALA A 72 1.60 5.22 0.84
CA ALA A 72 0.30 5.76 0.45
C ALA A 72 0.35 6.30 -0.99
N MET A 73 1.35 7.12 -1.31
CA MET A 73 1.52 7.67 -2.66
C MET A 73 1.70 6.57 -3.70
N SER A 74 2.44 5.50 -3.39
CA SER A 74 2.60 4.34 -4.28
C SER A 74 1.28 3.60 -4.58
N ILE A 75 0.32 3.61 -3.65
CA ILE A 75 -0.97 2.93 -3.81
C ILE A 75 -2.02 3.83 -4.46
N PHE A 76 -2.06 5.10 -4.06
CA PHE A 76 -3.08 6.06 -4.51
C PHE A 76 -2.69 6.83 -5.78
N LEU A 77 -1.38 7.03 -6.05
CA LEU A 77 -0.89 7.59 -7.30
C LEU A 77 -0.29 6.49 -8.19
N PRO A 78 -1.08 5.88 -9.10
CA PRO A 78 -0.58 4.89 -10.04
C PRO A 78 0.37 5.47 -11.13
N GLY A 79 0.89 6.68 -10.95
CA GLY A 79 1.81 7.34 -11.88
C GLY A 79 3.22 7.62 -11.36
N PHE A 80 3.47 7.52 -10.05
CA PHE A 80 4.69 8.07 -9.45
C PHE A 80 5.93 7.16 -9.57
N LEU A 81 5.76 5.84 -9.63
CA LEU A 81 6.91 4.90 -9.70
C LEU A 81 7.21 4.39 -11.10
N PHE A 82 6.21 4.01 -11.88
CA PHE A 82 6.34 3.54 -13.26
C PHE A 82 5.03 3.86 -13.97
N GLY A 83 4.98 4.99 -14.67
CA GLY A 83 3.74 5.57 -15.20
C GLY A 83 2.81 4.55 -15.86
N ASN A 84 1.50 4.72 -15.61
CA ASN A 84 0.38 3.88 -16.09
C ASN A 84 0.56 3.23 -17.48
N ARG A 85 1.25 3.90 -18.42
CA ARG A 85 1.58 3.37 -19.75
C ARG A 85 2.40 2.07 -19.74
N TRP A 86 3.36 1.91 -18.82
CA TRP A 86 4.14 0.67 -18.73
C TRP A 86 3.29 -0.48 -18.19
N GLU A 87 2.50 -0.21 -17.15
CA GLU A 87 1.61 -1.22 -16.55
C GLU A 87 0.55 -1.68 -17.57
N GLU A 88 -0.05 -0.75 -18.33
CA GLU A 88 -0.96 -1.07 -19.44
C GLU A 88 -0.29 -1.87 -20.55
N LYS A 89 0.92 -1.48 -20.97
CA LYS A 89 1.66 -2.22 -22.00
C LYS A 89 1.97 -3.64 -21.56
N LYS A 90 2.37 -3.84 -20.30
CA LYS A 90 2.71 -5.16 -19.77
C LYS A 90 1.49 -6.05 -19.60
N ILE A 91 0.35 -5.48 -19.18
CA ILE A 91 -0.92 -6.20 -19.13
C ILE A 91 -1.36 -6.63 -20.54
N LYS A 92 -1.18 -5.77 -21.54
CA LYS A 92 -1.49 -6.09 -22.94
C LYS A 92 -0.61 -7.23 -23.48
N GLU A 93 0.70 -7.18 -23.23
CA GLU A 93 1.63 -8.26 -23.60
C GLU A 93 1.27 -9.60 -22.93
N LEU A 94 0.89 -9.59 -21.66
CA LEU A 94 0.49 -10.81 -20.95
C LEU A 94 -0.82 -11.40 -21.50
N MET A 95 -1.80 -10.56 -21.85
CA MET A 95 -3.03 -10.99 -22.51
C MET A 95 -2.79 -11.64 -23.87
N GLU A 96 -1.92 -11.06 -24.69
CA GLU A 96 -1.57 -11.63 -26.00
C GLU A 96 -0.87 -12.98 -25.86
N LYS A 97 0.01 -13.14 -24.86
CA LYS A 97 0.67 -14.42 -24.56
C LYS A 97 -0.31 -15.50 -24.10
N GLU A 98 -1.26 -15.18 -23.22
CA GLU A 98 -2.28 -16.15 -22.80
C GLU A 98 -3.17 -16.58 -23.97
N LYS A 99 -3.60 -15.64 -24.82
CA LYS A 99 -4.37 -15.97 -26.03
C LYS A 99 -3.60 -16.88 -26.99
N GLN A 100 -2.31 -16.63 -27.19
CA GLN A 100 -1.47 -17.49 -28.04
C GLN A 100 -1.26 -18.88 -27.42
N ASN A 101 -1.12 -18.99 -26.11
CA ASN A 101 -0.97 -20.28 -25.45
C ASN A 101 -2.27 -21.10 -25.52
N ASN A 102 -3.42 -20.50 -25.24
CA ASN A 102 -4.71 -21.19 -25.33
C ASN A 102 -5.04 -21.64 -26.77
N ALA A 103 -4.66 -20.86 -27.79
CA ALA A 103 -4.87 -21.23 -29.19
C ALA A 103 -4.02 -22.44 -29.62
N LYS A 104 -2.80 -22.57 -29.09
CA LYS A 104 -1.90 -23.71 -29.34
C LYS A 104 -2.29 -24.99 -28.60
N GLU A 105 -3.09 -24.88 -27.54
CA GLU A 105 -3.55 -26.01 -26.74
C GLU A 105 -4.90 -26.57 -27.26
N SER A 106 -5.54 -25.85 -28.19
CA SER A 106 -6.77 -26.24 -28.89
C SER A 106 -6.54 -26.80 -30.31
N GLU A 107 -5.29 -26.83 -30.78
CA GLU A 107 -4.85 -27.51 -32.02
C GLU A 107 -4.21 -28.86 -31.69
#